data_AF-A0A2S2DLL2-F1
#
_entry.id   AF-A0A2S2DLL2-F1
#
_cell.length_a   1.000
_cell.length_b   1.000
_cell.length_c   1.000
_cell.angle_alpha   90.00
_cell.angle_beta   90.00
_cell.angle_gamma   90.00
#
_symmetry.space_group_name_H-M   'P 1'
#
loop_
_entity.id
_entity.type
_entity.pdbx_description
1 polymer ?
#
loop_
_entity_poly.entity_id
_entity_poly.type
_entity_poly.pdbx_seq_one_letter_code
_entity_poly.pdbx_strand_id
1 'polypeptide(L)'
;MTVDPDTKLKPARAAFADGPRLLADIGATHARFGLETAPGVLSQVTVLRCDDYDGIVPLLHAYLAEHPNQRISHAAFALANPISGDFIRMTNRDWQFSTDEVRRALGLSTLLIVNDFTALAMALPGFQPKDLLQVGGGQAQTHAVSGVLGPGTGLGVSGVIPTIDGFVTLGSEGGHVNFAPSDEREFAILQYAWREWKHVSNERLISGPGIELIYRALAQRNGVEAPARSTADIMGGALDGGDALCLEVLETFAGMLGSAAANLAVTLGAFGGIFIGGGIVPRMGEWFAGSPFRTRFEAKGRFTDYIAQIPTFVIMTPNPALYGVSAILSEHLRGRSGANTLMDRVQQLRHELSPAEQRVASLVVDHPRKVLSEPIAEIARLADVSQPTVIRFCRSLGFQGLAEFKLKFAGSLTGTIPVRHSQVRVTDSTHDLSAKVIDNTVSAILKFRDALDVHAIDRAIELLRRARRVEFYAMGNSRAVALDGQHKFFRFRIPAALYGDSHLLNLAAGLLGPGDLVIAISTGGQLPDLLEAVDTARAQGADVIAITSSKSPLAKKASVCLAVDHSEDSTTFLSMISRILQLLLIDIMSVGISLGAQGEGSQGSQNDIEQRRLLISHLDI
;
A
#
# COMPACT_ATOMS: atom_id res chain seq x y z
N MET A 1 16.44 -40.28 33.78
CA MET A 1 17.44 -39.92 32.75
C MET A 1 17.60 -38.42 32.80
N THR A 2 18.83 -37.98 33.01
CA THR A 2 19.27 -36.61 33.33
C THR A 2 18.83 -35.58 32.29
N VAL A 3 18.27 -34.47 32.76
CA VAL A 3 17.95 -33.27 31.98
C VAL A 3 19.27 -32.54 31.69
N ASP A 4 19.54 -32.32 30.41
CA ASP A 4 20.68 -31.54 29.91
C ASP A 4 20.50 -30.05 30.26
N PRO A 5 21.44 -29.37 30.96
CA PRO A 5 21.26 -27.98 31.41
C PRO A 5 21.47 -26.92 30.32
N ASP A 6 21.81 -27.29 29.08
CA ASP A 6 22.32 -26.35 28.07
C ASP A 6 21.33 -25.99 26.95
N THR A 7 20.05 -25.75 27.30
CA THR A 7 19.12 -25.08 26.39
C THR A 7 19.46 -23.59 26.31
N LYS A 8 20.45 -23.25 25.47
CA LYS A 8 20.78 -21.87 25.10
C LYS A 8 19.50 -21.15 24.66
N LEU A 9 19.03 -20.20 25.47
CA LEU A 9 17.97 -19.27 25.10
C LEU A 9 18.34 -18.60 23.77
N LYS A 10 17.42 -18.64 22.80
CA LYS A 10 17.48 -17.81 21.59
C LYS A 10 17.71 -16.34 22.01
N PRO A 11 18.59 -15.58 21.33
CA PRO A 11 18.78 -14.17 21.67
C PRO A 11 17.45 -13.42 21.55
N ALA A 12 17.12 -12.62 22.58
CA ALA A 12 15.95 -11.76 22.60
C ALA A 12 16.01 -10.80 21.40
N ARG A 13 14.89 -10.62 20.70
CA ARG A 13 14.82 -9.69 19.55
C ARG A 13 15.23 -8.28 20.02
N ALA A 14 16.12 -7.62 19.26
CA ALA A 14 16.61 -6.29 19.60
C ALA A 14 15.48 -5.26 19.64
N ALA A 15 15.54 -4.37 20.64
CA ALA A 15 14.57 -3.29 20.81
C ALA A 15 14.59 -2.29 19.65
N PHE A 16 13.46 -1.62 19.42
CA PHE A 16 13.37 -0.54 18.44
C PHE A 16 14.21 0.67 18.87
N ALA A 17 15.04 1.18 17.96
CA ALA A 17 15.96 2.30 18.24
C ALA A 17 15.24 3.64 18.45
N ASP A 18 14.03 3.77 17.91
CA ASP A 18 13.13 4.92 17.95
C ASP A 18 12.10 4.87 19.08
N GLY A 19 12.25 3.91 20.00
CA GLY A 19 11.36 3.67 21.14
C GLY A 19 10.24 2.67 20.83
N PRO A 20 9.43 2.29 21.82
CA PRO A 20 8.31 1.37 21.61
C PRO A 20 7.26 1.94 20.67
N ARG A 21 6.56 1.05 19.98
CA ARG A 21 5.46 1.39 19.08
C ARG A 21 4.14 1.18 19.79
N LEU A 22 3.22 2.13 19.67
CA LEU A 22 1.88 2.02 20.25
C LEU A 22 0.95 1.30 19.28
N LEU A 23 0.42 0.16 19.71
CA LEU A 23 -0.52 -0.63 18.94
C LEU A 23 -1.88 -0.60 19.64
N ALA A 24 -2.96 -0.52 18.88
CA ALA A 24 -4.30 -0.57 19.44
C ALA A 24 -5.27 -1.38 18.57
N ASP A 25 -6.26 -1.97 19.23
CA ASP A 25 -7.42 -2.63 18.66
C ASP A 25 -8.66 -2.03 19.34
N ILE A 26 -9.34 -1.14 18.62
CA ILE A 26 -10.39 -0.25 19.15
C ILE A 26 -11.74 -0.68 18.57
N GLY A 27 -12.53 -1.33 19.42
CA GLY A 27 -13.90 -1.71 19.10
C GLY A 27 -14.93 -0.71 19.60
N ALA A 28 -16.20 -1.08 19.47
CA ALA A 28 -17.32 -0.26 19.94
C ALA A 28 -17.34 -0.11 21.46
N THR A 29 -17.05 -1.15 22.25
CA THR A 29 -17.19 -1.11 23.72
C THR A 29 -15.87 -1.09 24.47
N HIS A 30 -14.82 -1.67 23.89
CA HIS A 30 -13.52 -1.78 24.52
C HIS A 30 -12.42 -1.43 23.52
N ALA A 31 -11.36 -0.81 24.03
CA ALA A 31 -10.13 -0.56 23.31
C ALA A 31 -9.00 -1.30 24.01
N ARG A 32 -8.22 -2.04 23.23
CA ARG A 32 -7.07 -2.77 23.72
C ARG A 32 -5.81 -2.14 23.17
N PHE A 33 -4.87 -1.87 24.05
CA PHE A 33 -3.59 -1.26 23.72
C PHE A 33 -2.45 -2.23 24.00
N GLY A 34 -1.30 -1.99 23.37
CA GLY A 34 -0.05 -2.61 23.75
C GLY A 34 1.15 -1.85 23.20
N LEU A 35 2.25 -1.89 23.94
CA LEU A 35 3.53 -1.32 23.52
C LEU A 35 4.42 -2.43 22.96
N GLU A 36 4.76 -2.32 21.68
CA GLU A 36 5.72 -3.21 21.03
C GLU A 36 7.14 -2.65 21.20
N THR A 37 7.96 -3.33 21.98
CA THR A 37 9.32 -2.85 22.33
C THR A 37 10.40 -3.37 21.37
N ALA A 38 10.14 -4.50 20.73
CA ALA A 38 10.94 -5.14 19.70
C ALA A 38 9.99 -5.88 18.73
N PRO A 39 10.39 -6.24 17.50
CA PRO A 39 9.51 -6.93 16.57
C PRO A 39 8.79 -8.14 17.20
N GLY A 40 7.47 -8.12 17.27
CA GLY A 40 6.65 -9.18 17.89
C GLY A 40 6.80 -9.35 19.41
N VAL A 41 7.46 -8.44 20.11
CA VAL A 41 7.56 -8.39 21.57
C VAL A 41 6.58 -7.34 22.08
N LEU A 42 5.36 -7.79 22.36
CA LEU A 42 4.29 -6.97 22.90
C LEU A 42 4.36 -6.94 24.43
N SER A 43 4.19 -5.76 25.02
CA SER A 43 4.20 -5.53 26.46
C SER A 43 3.11 -4.53 26.86
N GLN A 44 2.83 -4.43 28.16
CA GLN A 44 1.88 -3.44 28.71
C GLN A 44 0.51 -3.49 28.04
N VAL A 45 -0.03 -4.70 27.86
CA VAL A 45 -1.33 -4.88 27.22
C VAL A 45 -2.43 -4.51 28.21
N THR A 46 -3.15 -3.43 27.92
CA THR A 46 -4.24 -2.92 28.77
C THR A 46 -5.52 -2.83 27.96
N VAL A 47 -6.65 -3.15 28.59
CA VAL A 47 -7.99 -2.99 28.01
C VAL A 47 -8.71 -1.88 28.75
N LEU A 48 -9.14 -0.86 28.02
CA LEU A 48 -9.93 0.24 28.54
C LEU A 48 -11.37 0.15 27.99
N ARG A 49 -12.35 0.55 28.81
CA ARG A 49 -13.75 0.64 28.37
C ARG A 49 -13.94 1.95 27.61
N CYS A 50 -14.50 1.90 26.41
CA CYS A 50 -14.68 3.09 25.58
C CYS A 50 -15.74 4.05 26.17
N ASP A 51 -16.70 3.56 26.97
CA ASP A 51 -17.73 4.39 27.61
C ASP A 51 -17.19 5.33 28.69
N ASP A 52 -15.97 5.09 29.17
CA ASP A 52 -15.35 5.91 30.22
C ASP A 52 -14.72 7.19 29.63
N TYR A 53 -14.82 7.41 28.31
CA TYR A 53 -14.16 8.50 27.59
C TYR A 53 -15.06 9.14 26.54
N ASP A 54 -15.00 10.47 26.43
CA ASP A 54 -15.79 11.25 25.45
C ASP A 54 -15.25 11.15 24.01
N GLY A 55 -14.05 10.60 23.82
CA GLY A 55 -13.41 10.51 22.51
C GLY A 55 -12.12 9.69 22.49
N ILE A 56 -11.60 9.47 21.29
CA ILE A 56 -10.39 8.66 21.08
C ILE A 56 -9.12 9.31 21.66
N VAL A 57 -9.01 10.64 21.63
CA VAL A 57 -7.83 11.35 22.14
C VAL A 57 -7.73 11.26 23.68
N PRO A 58 -8.79 11.55 24.47
CA PRO A 58 -8.79 11.28 25.91
C PRO A 58 -8.45 9.83 26.28
N LEU A 59 -9.02 8.86 25.55
CA LEU A 59 -8.74 7.43 25.72
C LEU A 59 -7.24 7.12 25.53
N LEU A 60 -6.63 7.63 24.46
CA LEU A 60 -5.22 7.40 24.14
C LEU A 60 -4.29 8.06 25.17
N HIS A 61 -4.62 9.27 25.63
CA HIS A 61 -3.86 9.93 26.70
C HIS A 61 -3.95 9.17 28.02
N ALA A 62 -5.11 8.61 28.36
CA ALA A 62 -5.26 7.82 29.58
C ALA A 62 -4.33 6.60 29.59
N TYR A 63 -4.25 5.86 28.47
CA TYR A 63 -3.31 4.75 28.34
C TYR A 63 -1.85 5.22 28.43
N LEU A 64 -1.48 6.30 27.73
CA LEU A 64 -0.10 6.80 27.73
C LEU A 64 0.32 7.38 29.09
N ALA A 65 -0.62 7.90 29.89
CA ALA A 65 -0.36 8.40 31.22
C ALA A 65 0.11 7.31 32.21
N GLU A 66 -0.25 6.04 31.96
CA GLU A 66 0.26 4.89 32.72
C GLU A 66 1.72 4.56 32.34
N HIS A 67 2.25 5.15 31.26
CA HIS A 67 3.57 4.85 30.70
C HIS A 67 4.41 6.12 30.40
N PRO A 68 4.57 7.05 31.36
CA PRO A 68 5.09 8.41 31.10
C PRO A 68 6.57 8.46 30.67
N ASN A 69 7.34 7.39 30.93
CA ASN A 69 8.77 7.33 30.61
C ASN A 69 9.06 6.80 29.20
N GLN A 70 8.03 6.43 28.43
CA GLN A 70 8.20 5.87 27.09
C GLN A 70 8.01 6.96 26.04
N ARG A 71 9.03 7.21 25.22
CA ARG A 71 8.89 8.07 24.04
C ARG A 71 8.30 7.26 22.90
N ILE A 72 7.04 7.55 22.55
CA ILE A 72 6.32 6.89 21.45
C ILE A 72 6.37 7.80 20.22
N SER A 73 7.00 7.33 19.15
CA SER A 73 7.10 8.07 17.88
C SER A 73 6.14 7.55 16.80
N HIS A 74 5.74 6.28 16.92
CA HIS A 74 4.98 5.56 15.89
C HIS A 74 3.84 4.77 16.51
N ALA A 75 2.69 4.82 15.86
CA ALA A 75 1.51 4.07 16.28
C ALA A 75 0.74 3.49 15.10
N ALA A 76 0.03 2.38 15.35
CA ALA A 76 -0.90 1.82 14.39
C ALA A 76 -2.11 1.19 15.10
N PHE A 77 -3.31 1.55 14.66
CA PHE A 77 -4.57 1.16 15.28
C PHE A 77 -5.47 0.38 14.31
N ALA A 78 -6.06 -0.68 14.83
CA ALA A 78 -7.15 -1.42 14.22
C ALA A 78 -8.46 -0.83 14.74
N LEU A 79 -9.39 -0.53 13.84
CA LEU A 79 -10.73 -0.03 14.17
C LEU A 79 -11.81 -0.90 13.52
N ALA A 80 -12.84 -1.21 14.29
CA ALA A 80 -14.05 -1.89 13.81
C ALA A 80 -14.94 -0.94 12.99
N ASN A 81 -14.41 -0.43 11.89
CA ASN A 81 -15.06 0.52 10.99
C ASN A 81 -14.47 0.44 9.56
N PRO A 82 -15.24 0.80 8.52
CA PRO A 82 -14.68 1.13 7.22
C PRO A 82 -13.76 2.36 7.35
N ILE A 83 -12.56 2.30 6.77
CA ILE A 83 -11.60 3.41 6.82
C ILE A 83 -11.39 3.93 5.39
N SER A 84 -11.79 5.18 5.15
CA SER A 84 -11.56 5.89 3.89
C SER A 84 -11.15 7.34 4.14
N GLY A 85 -9.92 7.67 3.74
CA GLY A 85 -9.36 9.01 3.95
C GLY A 85 -8.99 9.29 5.40
N ASP A 86 -8.86 10.58 5.73
CA ASP A 86 -8.38 11.05 7.03
C ASP A 86 -9.47 11.08 8.12
N PHE A 87 -10.70 11.44 7.75
CA PHE A 87 -11.82 11.60 8.67
C PHE A 87 -12.56 10.28 8.88
N ILE A 88 -12.68 9.87 10.15
CA ILE A 88 -13.30 8.61 10.55
C ILE A 88 -14.55 8.91 11.38
N ARG A 89 -15.65 8.26 11.02
CA ARG A 89 -16.88 8.20 11.81
C ARG A 89 -17.18 6.74 12.16
N MET A 90 -17.15 6.42 13.44
CA MET A 90 -17.41 5.05 13.90
C MET A 90 -18.88 4.66 13.68
N THR A 91 -19.11 3.43 13.21
CA THR A 91 -20.45 2.92 12.89
C THR A 91 -21.24 2.56 14.15
N ASN A 92 -20.56 2.03 15.17
CA ASN A 92 -21.18 1.51 16.39
C ASN A 92 -20.84 2.34 17.64
N ARG A 93 -20.34 3.57 17.48
CA ARG A 93 -20.07 4.54 18.56
C ARG A 93 -20.10 5.95 17.99
N ASP A 94 -20.53 6.94 18.78
CA ASP A 94 -20.58 8.35 18.37
C ASP A 94 -19.22 9.07 18.46
N TRP A 95 -18.15 8.40 18.03
CA TRP A 95 -16.83 9.02 17.93
C TRP A 95 -16.52 9.38 16.48
N GLN A 96 -16.03 10.60 16.29
CA GLN A 96 -15.65 11.17 15.01
C GLN A 96 -14.34 11.92 15.17
N PHE A 97 -13.38 11.70 14.28
CA PHE A 97 -12.06 12.31 14.40
C PHE A 97 -11.27 12.26 13.09
N SER A 98 -10.30 13.17 12.95
CA SER A 98 -9.27 13.11 11.90
C SER A 98 -8.08 12.27 12.40
N THR A 99 -7.54 11.42 11.53
CA THR A 99 -6.34 10.65 11.81
C THR A 99 -5.14 11.57 12.06
N ASP A 100 -4.98 12.63 11.25
CA ASP A 100 -3.90 13.60 11.42
C ASP A 100 -4.05 14.44 12.71
N GLU A 101 -5.28 14.76 13.13
CA GLU A 101 -5.50 15.44 14.42
C GLU A 101 -5.09 14.57 15.61
N VAL A 102 -5.45 13.28 15.61
CA VAL A 102 -5.01 12.34 16.64
C VAL A 102 -3.49 12.20 16.63
N ARG A 103 -2.88 12.10 15.44
CA ARG A 103 -1.42 12.05 15.27
C ARG A 103 -0.73 13.26 15.91
N ARG A 104 -1.24 14.48 15.64
CA ARG A 104 -0.71 15.73 16.19
C ARG A 104 -0.92 15.84 17.69
N ALA A 105 -2.11 15.50 18.19
CA ALA A 105 -2.45 15.55 19.61
C ALA A 105 -1.53 14.64 20.46
N LEU A 106 -1.14 13.49 19.90
CA LEU A 106 -0.23 12.55 20.56
C LEU A 106 1.26 12.81 20.28
N GLY A 107 1.60 13.80 19.44
CA GLY A 107 2.99 14.09 19.09
C GLY A 107 3.66 12.98 18.25
N LEU A 108 2.87 12.19 17.51
CA LEU A 108 3.37 11.06 16.73
C LEU A 108 3.96 11.50 15.38
N SER A 109 5.09 10.90 15.01
CA SER A 109 5.65 11.01 13.65
C SER A 109 4.85 10.19 12.65
N THR A 110 4.25 9.08 13.09
CA THR A 110 3.44 8.21 12.25
C THR A 110 2.27 7.66 13.04
N LEU A 111 1.08 7.78 12.46
CA LEU A 111 -0.12 7.10 12.92
C LEU A 111 -0.77 6.46 11.71
N LEU A 112 -0.98 5.14 11.78
CA LEU A 112 -1.76 4.40 10.80
C LEU A 112 -3.05 3.93 11.44
N ILE A 113 -4.16 4.08 10.73
CA ILE A 113 -5.44 3.54 11.15
C ILE A 113 -5.95 2.66 10.02
N VAL A 114 -6.29 1.42 10.38
CA VAL A 114 -6.80 0.41 9.45
C VAL A 114 -8.05 -0.23 10.01
N ASN A 115 -8.83 -0.87 9.14
CA ASN A 115 -9.90 -1.74 9.57
C ASN A 115 -9.35 -2.95 10.36
N ASP A 116 -10.09 -3.40 11.37
CA ASP A 116 -9.73 -4.49 12.28
C ASP A 116 -9.52 -5.83 11.57
N PHE A 117 -10.35 -6.19 10.60
CA PHE A 117 -10.18 -7.39 9.80
C PHE A 117 -9.08 -7.27 8.75
N THR A 118 -8.77 -6.04 8.31
CA THR A 118 -7.55 -5.78 7.54
C THR A 118 -6.30 -6.04 8.39
N ALA A 119 -6.28 -5.57 9.64
CA ALA A 119 -5.21 -5.88 10.57
C ALA A 119 -5.11 -7.39 10.83
N LEU A 120 -6.23 -8.06 11.13
CA LEU A 120 -6.25 -9.50 11.36
C LEU A 120 -5.72 -10.29 10.16
N ALA A 121 -6.10 -9.91 8.94
CA ALA A 121 -5.58 -10.51 7.72
C ALA A 121 -4.06 -10.31 7.61
N MET A 122 -3.53 -9.13 7.96
CA MET A 122 -2.08 -8.90 7.95
C MET A 122 -1.32 -9.76 8.97
N ALA A 123 -1.98 -10.27 10.01
CA ALA A 123 -1.36 -11.14 11.00
C ALA A 123 -1.20 -12.60 10.52
N LEU A 124 -2.02 -13.06 9.55
CA LEU A 124 -2.10 -14.48 9.19
C LEU A 124 -0.74 -15.11 8.83
N PRO A 125 0.11 -14.49 7.99
CA PRO A 125 1.39 -15.09 7.60
C PRO A 125 2.39 -15.22 8.76
N GLY A 126 2.17 -14.50 9.87
CA GLY A 126 3.02 -14.53 11.05
C GLY A 126 2.69 -15.67 12.04
N PHE A 127 1.49 -16.24 11.96
CA PHE A 127 1.05 -17.25 12.92
C PHE A 127 1.84 -18.55 12.80
N GLN A 128 2.15 -19.12 13.96
CA GLN A 128 2.81 -20.41 14.10
C GLN A 128 1.75 -21.49 14.37
N PRO A 129 2.08 -22.79 14.21
CA PRO A 129 1.14 -23.87 14.48
C PRO A 129 0.51 -23.81 15.90
N LYS A 130 1.24 -23.30 16.89
CA LYS A 130 0.74 -23.12 18.27
C LYS A 130 -0.32 -22.01 18.42
N ASP A 131 -0.40 -21.11 17.46
CA ASP A 131 -1.33 -19.97 17.46
C ASP A 131 -2.68 -20.35 16.84
N LEU A 132 -2.78 -21.55 16.26
CA LEU A 132 -3.88 -22.01 15.43
C LEU A 132 -4.40 -23.37 15.91
N LEU A 133 -5.72 -23.51 15.96
CA LEU A 133 -6.39 -24.80 16.09
C LEU A 133 -6.97 -25.19 14.71
N GLN A 134 -6.43 -26.25 14.11
CA GLN A 134 -6.95 -26.74 12.83
C GLN A 134 -8.30 -27.44 13.01
N VAL A 135 -9.27 -27.11 12.16
CA VAL A 135 -10.60 -27.76 12.13
C VAL A 135 -10.78 -28.49 10.80
N GLY A 136 -10.91 -29.81 10.88
CA GLY A 136 -10.93 -30.72 9.73
C GLY A 136 -9.57 -30.94 9.07
N GLY A 137 -9.56 -31.53 7.87
CA GLY A 137 -8.34 -31.84 7.10
C GLY A 137 -7.81 -30.69 6.23
N GLY A 138 -7.00 -31.05 5.23
CA GLY A 138 -6.36 -30.12 4.29
C GLY A 138 -4.96 -29.68 4.73
N GLN A 139 -4.19 -29.16 3.78
CA GLN A 139 -2.87 -28.57 4.02
C GLN A 139 -2.77 -27.23 3.32
N ALA A 140 -2.24 -26.23 4.02
CA ALA A 140 -2.11 -24.90 3.48
C ALA A 140 -1.08 -24.90 2.35
N GLN A 141 -1.47 -24.41 1.18
CA GLN A 141 -0.54 -24.22 0.08
C GLN A 141 0.30 -22.97 0.32
N THR A 142 1.62 -23.10 0.14
CA THR A 142 2.54 -21.97 0.25
C THR A 142 2.29 -20.97 -0.88
N HIS A 143 2.33 -19.67 -0.59
CA HIS A 143 2.08 -18.60 -1.57
C HIS A 143 0.71 -18.71 -2.26
N ALA A 144 -0.32 -19.14 -1.53
CA ALA A 144 -1.71 -19.13 -1.98
C ALA A 144 -2.56 -18.10 -1.22
N VAL A 145 -3.68 -17.70 -1.82
CA VAL A 145 -4.65 -16.77 -1.19
C VAL A 145 -5.20 -17.39 0.09
N SER A 146 -5.35 -16.58 1.13
CA SER A 146 -6.00 -16.98 2.38
C SER A 146 -7.20 -16.08 2.66
N GLY A 147 -8.25 -16.64 3.25
CA GLY A 147 -9.42 -15.89 3.70
C GLY A 147 -9.48 -15.82 5.21
N VAL A 148 -10.07 -14.76 5.76
CA VAL A 148 -10.39 -14.67 7.19
C VAL A 148 -11.80 -14.16 7.38
N LEU A 149 -12.53 -14.78 8.29
CA LEU A 149 -13.83 -14.32 8.77
C LEU A 149 -13.92 -14.53 10.28
N GLY A 150 -14.67 -13.71 11.00
CA GLY A 150 -14.68 -13.80 12.45
C GLY A 150 -15.93 -13.21 13.09
N PRO A 151 -16.77 -14.04 13.74
CA PRO A 151 -17.92 -13.54 14.46
C PRO A 151 -17.51 -12.89 15.79
N GLY A 152 -18.03 -11.69 16.02
CA GLY A 152 -17.90 -10.91 17.24
C GLY A 152 -19.20 -10.13 17.47
N THR A 153 -19.10 -8.82 17.75
CA THR A 153 -20.27 -7.93 17.73
C THR A 153 -20.94 -7.90 16.35
N GLY A 154 -20.13 -8.00 15.29
CA GLY A 154 -20.56 -8.19 13.90
C GLY A 154 -19.86 -9.39 13.26
N LEU A 155 -19.75 -9.39 11.93
CA LEU A 155 -19.01 -10.39 11.16
C LEU A 155 -18.04 -9.71 10.22
N GLY A 156 -16.77 -9.65 10.61
CA GLY A 156 -15.75 -9.15 9.71
C GLY A 156 -15.26 -10.23 8.74
N VAL A 157 -14.84 -9.79 7.56
CA VAL A 157 -14.34 -10.63 6.47
C VAL A 157 -13.19 -9.91 5.78
N SER A 158 -12.12 -10.63 5.48
CA SER A 158 -10.96 -10.10 4.74
C SER A 158 -10.22 -11.24 4.04
N GLY A 159 -9.20 -10.91 3.27
CA GLY A 159 -8.32 -11.87 2.60
C GLY A 159 -6.88 -11.40 2.52
N VAL A 160 -5.98 -12.35 2.28
CA VAL A 160 -4.56 -12.11 2.05
C VAL A 160 -4.20 -12.68 0.69
N ILE A 161 -3.63 -11.83 -0.17
CA ILE A 161 -3.16 -12.19 -1.50
C ILE A 161 -1.63 -12.17 -1.47
N PRO A 162 -0.95 -13.31 -1.72
CA PRO A 162 0.50 -13.37 -1.76
C PRO A 162 1.03 -12.57 -2.97
N THR A 163 2.19 -11.94 -2.79
CA THR A 163 2.94 -11.24 -3.85
C THR A 163 4.39 -11.73 -3.86
N ILE A 164 5.19 -11.32 -4.85
CA ILE A 164 6.60 -11.74 -4.97
C ILE A 164 7.42 -11.32 -3.74
N ASP A 165 7.13 -10.15 -3.16
CA ASP A 165 7.90 -9.54 -2.07
C ASP A 165 7.17 -9.57 -0.71
N GLY A 166 6.00 -10.22 -0.63
CA GLY A 166 5.20 -10.24 0.60
C GLY A 166 3.74 -10.62 0.35
N PHE A 167 2.82 -9.80 0.84
CA PHE A 167 1.38 -10.04 0.69
C PHE A 167 0.60 -8.72 0.78
N VAL A 168 -0.56 -8.69 0.15
CA VAL A 168 -1.50 -7.56 0.20
C VAL A 168 -2.79 -8.05 0.86
N THR A 169 -3.41 -7.19 1.67
CA THR A 169 -4.71 -7.49 2.25
C THR A 169 -5.86 -6.92 1.44
N LEU A 170 -6.93 -7.69 1.39
CA LEU A 170 -8.19 -7.32 0.79
C LEU A 170 -9.15 -6.83 1.88
N GLY A 171 -9.22 -5.51 2.08
CA GLY A 171 -10.28 -4.92 2.90
C GLY A 171 -11.64 -5.21 2.28
N SER A 172 -12.60 -5.72 3.07
CA SER A 172 -13.91 -6.10 2.57
C SER A 172 -15.02 -5.96 3.62
N GLU A 173 -16.24 -5.79 3.14
CA GLU A 173 -17.47 -5.79 3.96
C GLU A 173 -18.25 -7.11 3.75
N GLY A 174 -17.52 -8.22 3.60
CA GLY A 174 -18.08 -9.53 3.24
C GLY A 174 -19.10 -10.08 4.24
N GLY A 175 -19.15 -9.57 5.47
CA GLY A 175 -20.18 -9.93 6.44
C GLY A 175 -21.59 -9.44 6.07
N HIS A 176 -21.68 -8.40 5.24
CA HIS A 176 -22.94 -7.78 4.83
C HIS A 176 -23.61 -8.43 3.61
N VAL A 177 -22.99 -9.44 3.00
CA VAL A 177 -23.60 -10.22 1.91
C VAL A 177 -24.84 -10.98 2.40
N ASN A 178 -25.75 -11.31 1.47
CA ASN A 178 -26.98 -12.04 1.78
C ASN A 178 -26.69 -13.35 2.51
N PHE A 179 -27.50 -13.63 3.55
CA PHE A 179 -27.54 -14.97 4.14
C PHE A 179 -28.20 -15.97 3.17
N ALA A 180 -27.58 -17.14 3.02
CA ALA A 180 -28.09 -18.23 2.17
C ALA A 180 -28.38 -19.46 3.05
N PRO A 181 -29.66 -19.73 3.38
CA PRO A 181 -30.02 -20.88 4.20
C PRO A 181 -29.79 -22.17 3.41
N SER A 182 -29.33 -23.22 4.07
CA SER A 182 -29.06 -24.51 3.43
C SER A 182 -30.02 -25.63 3.82
N ASP A 183 -30.85 -25.41 4.83
CA ASP A 183 -31.86 -26.37 5.26
C ASP A 183 -33.12 -25.64 5.77
N GLU A 184 -34.15 -26.42 6.08
CA GLU A 184 -35.42 -25.89 6.58
C GLU A 184 -35.28 -25.20 7.94
N ARG A 185 -34.28 -25.56 8.76
CA ARG A 185 -34.02 -24.94 10.07
C ARG A 185 -33.50 -23.52 9.86
N GLU A 186 -32.46 -23.38 9.05
CA GLU A 186 -31.90 -22.09 8.66
C GLU A 186 -32.91 -21.21 7.91
N PHE A 187 -33.78 -21.82 7.09
CA PHE A 187 -34.86 -21.09 6.42
C PHE A 187 -35.89 -20.51 7.41
N ALA A 188 -36.29 -21.27 8.43
CA ALA A 188 -37.19 -20.77 9.47
C ALA A 188 -36.56 -19.62 10.28
N ILE A 189 -35.25 -19.68 10.54
CA ILE A 189 -34.51 -18.59 11.18
C ILE A 189 -34.50 -17.34 10.29
N LEU A 190 -34.26 -17.50 9.00
CA LEU A 190 -34.33 -16.40 8.04
C LEU A 190 -35.73 -15.76 7.98
N GLN A 191 -36.79 -16.59 7.95
CA GLN A 191 -38.17 -16.10 8.03
C GLN A 191 -38.46 -15.33 9.32
N TYR A 192 -37.90 -15.78 10.44
CA TYR A 192 -37.99 -15.05 11.70
C TYR A 192 -37.28 -13.68 11.61
N ALA A 193 -36.06 -13.64 11.08
CA ALA A 193 -35.27 -12.42 10.93
C ALA A 193 -35.92 -11.39 9.99
N TRP A 194 -36.62 -11.84 8.94
CA TRP A 194 -37.34 -10.96 8.00
C TRP A 194 -38.50 -10.17 8.61
N ARG A 195 -38.94 -10.53 9.82
CA ARG A 195 -39.95 -9.74 10.55
C ARG A 195 -39.38 -8.40 11.01
N GLU A 196 -38.06 -8.31 11.19
CA GLU A 196 -37.38 -7.11 11.69
C GLU A 196 -36.62 -6.37 10.58
N TRP A 197 -35.93 -7.09 9.69
CA TRP A 197 -35.12 -6.46 8.63
C TRP A 197 -35.48 -6.95 7.24
N LYS A 198 -35.52 -6.00 6.29
CA LYS A 198 -35.66 -6.30 4.85
C LYS A 198 -34.43 -7.01 4.28
N HIS A 199 -33.24 -6.68 4.78
CA HIS A 199 -31.97 -7.29 4.41
C HIS A 199 -31.43 -8.09 5.59
N VAL A 200 -31.23 -9.39 5.39
CA VAL A 200 -30.63 -10.29 6.38
C VAL A 200 -29.29 -10.75 5.83
N SER A 201 -28.23 -10.12 6.32
CA SER A 201 -26.86 -10.48 5.96
C SER A 201 -26.36 -11.68 6.78
N ASN A 202 -25.22 -12.25 6.37
CA ASN A 202 -24.49 -13.21 7.19
C ASN A 202 -24.23 -12.67 8.60
N GLU A 203 -23.82 -11.40 8.74
CA GLU A 203 -23.58 -10.76 10.04
C GLU A 203 -24.78 -10.81 10.98
N ARG A 204 -26.01 -10.65 10.47
CA ARG A 204 -27.22 -10.63 11.30
C ARG A 204 -27.46 -11.94 12.03
N LEU A 205 -26.90 -13.05 11.54
CA LEU A 205 -27.05 -14.38 12.12
C LEU A 205 -25.73 -14.93 12.69
N ILE A 206 -24.60 -14.62 12.05
CA ILE A 206 -23.27 -15.13 12.39
C ILE A 206 -22.51 -14.04 13.18
N SER A 207 -23.06 -13.67 14.33
CA SER A 207 -22.51 -12.69 15.29
C SER A 207 -23.05 -12.98 16.69
N GLY A 208 -22.59 -12.26 17.70
CA GLY A 208 -23.11 -12.36 19.07
C GLY A 208 -24.61 -12.06 19.14
N PRO A 209 -25.07 -10.90 18.65
CA PRO A 209 -26.51 -10.61 18.52
C PRO A 209 -27.24 -11.64 17.64
N GLY A 210 -26.57 -12.19 16.63
CA GLY A 210 -27.11 -13.27 15.80
C GLY A 210 -27.41 -14.55 16.57
N ILE A 211 -26.56 -14.96 17.52
CA ILE A 211 -26.80 -16.12 18.41
C ILE A 211 -28.09 -15.92 19.23
N GLU A 212 -28.33 -14.73 19.76
CA GLU A 212 -29.55 -14.42 20.52
C GLU A 212 -30.81 -14.49 19.64
N LEU A 213 -30.68 -14.06 18.37
CA LEU A 213 -31.77 -14.17 17.41
C LEU A 213 -32.05 -15.64 17.05
N ILE A 214 -31.01 -16.43 16.78
CA ILE A 214 -31.13 -17.86 16.49
C ILE A 214 -31.84 -18.57 17.64
N TYR A 215 -31.48 -18.25 18.90
CA TYR A 215 -32.14 -18.79 20.09
C TYR A 215 -33.65 -18.50 20.11
N ARG A 216 -34.06 -17.25 19.89
CA ARG A 216 -35.48 -16.88 19.84
C ARG A 216 -36.21 -17.55 18.67
N ALA A 217 -35.58 -17.62 17.51
CA ALA A 217 -36.16 -18.23 16.32
C ALA A 217 -36.36 -19.75 16.48
N LEU A 218 -35.38 -20.45 17.06
CA LEU A 218 -35.46 -21.88 17.33
C LEU A 218 -36.44 -22.19 18.46
N ALA A 219 -36.51 -21.36 19.51
CA ALA A 219 -37.53 -21.50 20.55
C ALA A 219 -38.94 -21.44 19.95
N GLN A 220 -39.21 -20.44 19.10
CA GLN A 220 -40.49 -20.31 18.42
C GLN A 220 -40.77 -21.51 17.50
N ARG A 221 -39.77 -21.95 16.72
CA ARG A 221 -39.90 -23.10 15.82
C ARG A 221 -40.24 -24.38 16.59
N ASN A 222 -39.60 -24.59 17.73
CA ASN A 222 -39.75 -25.80 18.55
C ASN A 222 -40.98 -25.75 19.46
N GLY A 223 -41.70 -24.62 19.51
CA GLY A 223 -42.87 -24.44 20.36
C GLY A 223 -42.54 -24.45 21.86
N VAL A 224 -41.31 -24.05 22.22
CA VAL A 224 -40.87 -23.99 23.62
C VAL A 224 -40.82 -22.54 24.10
N GLU A 225 -41.27 -22.30 25.32
CA GLU A 225 -41.06 -21.00 25.96
C GLU A 225 -39.59 -20.85 26.35
N ALA A 226 -39.01 -19.73 25.94
CA ALA A 226 -37.60 -19.46 26.16
C ALA A 226 -37.43 -18.02 26.66
N PRO A 227 -36.95 -17.81 27.90
CA PRO A 227 -36.69 -16.47 28.41
C PRO A 227 -35.56 -15.81 27.61
N ALA A 228 -35.53 -14.48 27.55
CA ALA A 228 -34.42 -13.77 26.91
C ALA A 228 -33.10 -14.13 27.60
N ARG A 229 -32.10 -14.54 26.80
CA ARG A 229 -30.75 -14.89 27.25
C ARG A 229 -29.72 -14.11 26.43
N SER A 230 -28.64 -13.71 27.07
CA SER A 230 -27.51 -13.11 26.38
C SER A 230 -26.73 -14.15 25.57
N THR A 231 -25.90 -13.72 24.61
CA THR A 231 -24.96 -14.62 23.93
C THR A 231 -24.14 -15.47 24.92
N ALA A 232 -23.68 -14.86 26.03
CA ALA A 232 -22.87 -15.55 27.02
C ALA A 232 -23.66 -16.66 27.75
N ASP A 233 -24.91 -16.38 28.12
CA ASP A 233 -25.77 -17.37 28.80
C ASP A 233 -26.15 -18.52 27.88
N ILE A 234 -26.37 -18.25 26.59
CA ILE A 234 -26.65 -19.29 25.58
C ILE A 234 -25.41 -20.18 25.41
N MET A 235 -24.23 -19.59 25.29
CA MET A 235 -22.99 -20.35 25.17
C MET A 235 -22.72 -21.21 26.42
N GLY A 236 -22.86 -20.64 27.63
CA GLY A 236 -22.70 -21.39 28.88
C GLY A 236 -23.76 -22.49 29.04
N GLY A 237 -25.01 -22.21 28.64
CA GLY A 237 -26.08 -23.20 28.64
C GLY A 237 -25.77 -24.41 27.74
N ALA A 238 -25.15 -24.19 26.59
CA ALA A 238 -24.77 -25.25 25.66
C ALA A 238 -23.53 -26.03 26.11
N LEU A 239 -22.46 -25.33 26.51
CA LEU A 239 -21.15 -25.92 26.77
C LEU A 239 -21.05 -26.52 28.19
N ASP A 240 -21.67 -25.88 29.17
CA ASP A 240 -21.58 -26.27 30.59
C ASP A 240 -22.89 -26.87 31.11
N GLY A 241 -24.03 -26.34 30.65
CA GLY A 241 -25.35 -26.65 31.20
C GLY A 241 -26.09 -27.82 30.54
N GLY A 242 -25.67 -28.26 29.35
CA GLY A 242 -26.37 -29.30 28.58
C GLY A 242 -27.80 -28.91 28.14
N ASP A 243 -28.12 -27.62 28.06
CA ASP A 243 -29.42 -27.12 27.61
C ASP A 243 -29.60 -27.43 26.12
N ALA A 244 -30.62 -28.24 25.80
CA ALA A 244 -30.85 -28.76 24.45
C ALA A 244 -31.09 -27.66 23.41
N LEU A 245 -31.81 -26.59 23.79
CA LEU A 245 -32.06 -25.47 22.88
C LEU A 245 -30.78 -24.68 22.64
N CYS A 246 -29.98 -24.45 23.70
CA CYS A 246 -28.70 -23.76 23.56
C CYS A 246 -27.71 -24.55 22.70
N LEU A 247 -27.68 -25.88 22.86
CA LEU A 247 -26.87 -26.76 22.01
C LEU A 247 -27.31 -26.67 20.55
N GLU A 248 -28.62 -26.74 20.27
CA GLU A 248 -29.14 -26.59 18.90
C GLU A 248 -28.77 -25.23 18.28
N VAL A 249 -28.78 -24.16 19.09
CA VAL A 249 -28.34 -22.82 18.65
C VAL A 249 -26.87 -22.82 18.25
N LEU A 250 -25.98 -23.37 19.10
CA LEU A 250 -24.55 -23.39 18.78
C LEU A 250 -24.24 -24.28 17.57
N GLU A 251 -24.88 -25.44 17.45
CA GLU A 251 -24.74 -26.32 16.28
C GLU A 251 -25.17 -25.62 14.99
N THR A 252 -26.31 -24.93 15.05
CA THR A 252 -26.85 -24.16 13.92
C THR A 252 -25.93 -23.00 13.56
N PHE A 253 -25.47 -22.23 14.54
CA PHE A 253 -24.50 -21.16 14.34
C PHE A 253 -23.20 -21.66 13.71
N ALA A 254 -22.63 -22.76 14.23
CA ALA A 254 -21.40 -23.35 13.70
C ALA A 254 -21.59 -23.83 12.25
N GLY A 255 -22.76 -24.40 11.93
CA GLY A 255 -23.09 -24.84 10.57
C GLY A 255 -23.27 -23.68 9.59
N MET A 256 -23.93 -22.59 10.02
CA MET A 256 -24.05 -21.36 9.23
C MET A 256 -22.66 -20.73 8.98
N LEU A 257 -21.81 -20.68 10.00
CA LEU A 257 -20.43 -20.21 9.88
C LEU A 257 -19.61 -21.07 8.92
N GLY A 258 -19.75 -22.39 8.96
CA GLY A 258 -19.11 -23.31 8.01
C GLY A 258 -19.51 -23.03 6.57
N SER A 259 -20.81 -22.78 6.34
CA SER A 259 -21.34 -22.46 5.01
C SER A 259 -20.81 -21.11 4.49
N ALA A 260 -20.74 -20.09 5.34
CA ALA A 260 -20.20 -18.78 5.02
C ALA A 260 -18.68 -18.84 4.74
N ALA A 261 -17.93 -19.56 5.58
CA ALA A 261 -16.51 -19.83 5.40
C ALA A 261 -16.22 -20.51 4.06
N ALA A 262 -17.03 -21.50 3.67
CA ALA A 262 -16.86 -22.19 2.40
C ALA A 262 -17.22 -21.30 1.19
N ASN A 263 -18.24 -20.44 1.32
CA ASN A 263 -18.52 -19.45 0.29
C ASN A 263 -17.33 -18.51 0.08
N LEU A 264 -16.69 -18.05 1.16
CA LEU A 264 -15.48 -17.24 1.07
C LEU A 264 -14.34 -18.01 0.41
N ALA A 265 -14.13 -19.28 0.78
CA ALA A 265 -13.08 -20.13 0.22
C ALA A 265 -13.21 -20.31 -1.29
N VAL A 266 -14.43 -20.60 -1.78
CA VAL A 266 -14.70 -20.70 -3.23
C VAL A 266 -14.51 -19.35 -3.92
N THR A 267 -15.00 -18.27 -3.31
CA THR A 267 -14.95 -16.92 -3.91
C THR A 267 -13.51 -16.44 -4.13
N LEU A 268 -12.62 -16.73 -3.17
CA LEU A 268 -11.23 -16.27 -3.21
C LEU A 268 -10.27 -17.29 -3.82
N GLY A 269 -10.65 -18.57 -3.95
CA GLY A 269 -9.71 -19.65 -4.23
C GLY A 269 -8.67 -19.82 -3.10
N ALA A 270 -9.15 -19.83 -1.85
CA ALA A 270 -8.32 -19.62 -0.66
C ALA A 270 -7.49 -20.86 -0.22
N PHE A 271 -6.66 -21.42 -1.10
CA PHE A 271 -5.84 -22.61 -0.81
C PHE A 271 -4.74 -22.40 0.24
N GLY A 272 -4.43 -21.15 0.61
CA GLY A 272 -3.60 -20.84 1.77
C GLY A 272 -4.31 -21.11 3.10
N GLY A 273 -5.64 -21.20 3.08
CA GLY A 273 -6.48 -21.56 4.21
C GLY A 273 -7.56 -20.54 4.51
N ILE A 274 -8.57 -20.99 5.25
CA ILE A 274 -9.59 -20.13 5.87
C ILE A 274 -9.32 -20.02 7.35
N PHE A 275 -9.20 -18.78 7.83
CA PHE A 275 -8.94 -18.47 9.22
C PHE A 275 -10.21 -17.94 9.88
N ILE A 276 -10.53 -18.48 11.05
CA ILE A 276 -11.66 -18.09 11.88
C ILE A 276 -11.12 -17.23 13.01
N GLY A 277 -11.40 -15.93 12.91
CA GLY A 277 -11.09 -14.94 13.94
C GLY A 277 -12.30 -14.62 14.82
N GLY A 278 -12.25 -13.44 15.42
CA GLY A 278 -13.32 -12.94 16.29
C GLY A 278 -13.28 -13.51 17.71
N GLY A 279 -14.12 -12.95 18.58
CA GLY A 279 -14.10 -13.25 20.02
C GLY A 279 -14.98 -14.43 20.42
N ILE A 280 -15.86 -14.91 19.53
CA ILE A 280 -16.88 -15.92 19.86
C ILE A 280 -16.34 -17.34 19.73
N VAL A 281 -15.79 -17.70 18.56
CA VAL A 281 -15.35 -19.08 18.27
C VAL A 281 -14.21 -19.55 19.18
N PRO A 282 -13.18 -18.74 19.51
CA PRO A 282 -12.12 -19.19 20.42
C PRO A 282 -12.64 -19.61 21.81
N ARG A 283 -13.77 -19.07 22.27
CA ARG A 283 -14.40 -19.43 23.55
C ARG A 283 -15.14 -20.76 23.50
N MET A 284 -15.46 -21.26 22.31
CA MET A 284 -16.05 -22.59 22.13
C MET A 284 -15.00 -23.71 22.27
N GLY A 285 -13.70 -23.37 22.20
CA GLY A 285 -12.61 -24.32 22.42
C GLY A 285 -12.68 -25.56 21.52
N GLU A 286 -12.40 -26.73 22.11
CA GLU A 286 -12.40 -28.01 21.39
C GLU A 286 -13.79 -28.44 20.89
N TRP A 287 -14.88 -27.97 21.53
CA TRP A 287 -16.24 -28.29 21.08
C TRP A 287 -16.46 -27.86 19.62
N PHE A 288 -15.89 -26.71 19.23
CA PHE A 288 -16.04 -26.21 17.85
C PHE A 288 -15.46 -27.16 16.81
N ALA A 289 -14.38 -27.87 17.13
CA ALA A 289 -13.77 -28.85 16.22
C ALA A 289 -14.67 -30.06 15.96
N GLY A 290 -15.52 -30.43 16.93
CA GLY A 290 -16.53 -31.49 16.80
C GLY A 290 -17.88 -31.01 16.28
N SER A 291 -18.07 -29.70 16.09
CA SER A 291 -19.33 -29.12 15.64
C SER A 291 -19.61 -29.38 14.14
N PRO A 292 -20.83 -29.09 13.65
CA PRO A 292 -21.15 -29.20 12.22
C PRO A 292 -20.35 -28.29 11.29
N PHE A 293 -19.52 -27.37 11.80
CA PHE A 293 -18.77 -26.40 11.00
C PHE A 293 -18.05 -27.03 9.81
N ARG A 294 -17.24 -28.08 10.04
CA ARG A 294 -16.43 -28.68 8.97
C ARG A 294 -17.29 -29.40 7.94
N THR A 295 -18.27 -30.19 8.39
CA THR A 295 -19.22 -30.88 7.51
C THR A 295 -19.94 -29.88 6.60
N ARG A 296 -20.32 -28.72 7.14
CA ARG A 296 -21.01 -27.66 6.40
C ARG A 296 -20.08 -26.88 5.49
N PHE A 297 -18.82 -26.73 5.87
CA PHE A 297 -17.77 -26.16 5.02
C PHE A 297 -17.58 -27.01 3.74
N GLU A 298 -17.50 -28.33 3.87
CA GLU A 298 -17.29 -29.24 2.73
C GLU A 298 -18.56 -29.48 1.90
N ALA A 299 -19.74 -29.11 2.40
CA ALA A 299 -21.03 -29.31 1.72
C ALA A 299 -21.24 -28.37 0.52
N LYS A 300 -20.47 -28.56 -0.55
CA LYS A 300 -20.52 -27.76 -1.80
C LYS A 300 -20.82 -28.60 -3.06
N GLY A 301 -21.50 -29.73 -2.89
CA GLY A 301 -21.97 -30.57 -3.99
C GLY A 301 -20.80 -31.05 -4.86
N ARG A 302 -20.78 -30.73 -6.15
CA ARG A 302 -19.68 -31.13 -7.04
C ARG A 302 -18.32 -30.51 -6.67
N PHE A 303 -18.29 -29.50 -5.81
CA PHE A 303 -17.08 -28.84 -5.31
C PHE A 303 -16.61 -29.40 -3.95
N THR A 304 -17.23 -30.45 -3.41
CA THR A 304 -16.82 -31.05 -2.13
C THR A 304 -15.33 -31.39 -2.10
N ASP A 305 -14.82 -32.11 -3.11
CA ASP A 305 -13.40 -32.49 -3.18
C ASP A 305 -12.46 -31.29 -3.37
N TYR A 306 -12.93 -30.22 -4.00
CA TYR A 306 -12.18 -28.97 -4.15
C TYR A 306 -12.01 -28.27 -2.80
N ILE A 307 -13.10 -28.15 -2.03
CA ILE A 307 -13.09 -27.45 -0.74
C ILE A 307 -12.43 -28.27 0.37
N ALA A 308 -12.55 -29.60 0.35
CA ALA A 308 -11.95 -30.47 1.36
C ALA A 308 -10.42 -30.32 1.46
N GLN A 309 -9.76 -29.86 0.40
CA GLN A 309 -8.32 -29.59 0.35
C GLN A 309 -7.92 -28.32 1.11
N ILE A 310 -8.84 -27.37 1.27
CA ILE A 310 -8.58 -26.08 1.91
C ILE A 310 -8.63 -26.27 3.43
N PRO A 311 -7.53 -26.02 4.16
CA PRO A 311 -7.55 -26.13 5.62
C PRO A 311 -8.33 -24.98 6.24
N THR A 312 -8.91 -25.23 7.40
CA THR A 312 -9.53 -24.19 8.23
C THR A 312 -8.87 -24.13 9.59
N PHE A 313 -8.68 -22.92 10.12
CA PHE A 313 -7.95 -22.69 11.37
C PHE A 313 -8.71 -21.71 12.26
N VAL A 314 -8.89 -22.02 13.53
CA VAL A 314 -9.32 -21.05 14.55
C VAL A 314 -8.09 -20.35 15.11
N ILE A 315 -8.10 -19.03 15.12
CA ILE A 315 -7.01 -18.23 15.69
C ILE A 315 -7.16 -18.23 17.22
N MET A 316 -6.19 -18.85 17.90
CA MET A 316 -6.20 -19.04 19.37
C MET A 316 -5.30 -18.04 20.09
N THR A 317 -4.41 -17.36 19.38
CA THR A 317 -3.47 -16.41 19.98
C THR A 317 -4.20 -15.17 20.51
N PRO A 318 -3.82 -14.65 21.68
CA PRO A 318 -4.43 -13.44 22.21
C PRO A 318 -4.05 -12.23 21.36
N ASN A 319 -4.99 -11.29 21.20
CA ASN A 319 -4.78 -9.98 20.58
C ASN A 319 -4.23 -10.04 19.13
N PRO A 320 -4.80 -10.88 18.24
CA PRO A 320 -4.25 -11.10 16.91
C PRO A 320 -4.20 -9.82 16.06
N ALA A 321 -5.15 -8.91 16.24
CA ALA A 321 -5.17 -7.61 15.56
C ALA A 321 -3.92 -6.76 15.86
N LEU A 322 -3.35 -6.84 17.07
CA LEU A 322 -2.15 -6.09 17.44
C LEU A 322 -0.93 -6.56 16.62
N TYR A 323 -0.78 -7.85 16.40
CA TYR A 323 0.27 -8.37 15.50
C TYR A 323 0.06 -7.90 14.05
N GLY A 324 -1.18 -7.79 13.63
CA GLY A 324 -1.58 -7.23 12.34
C GLY A 324 -1.14 -5.79 12.13
N VAL A 325 -1.50 -4.91 13.06
CA VAL A 325 -1.09 -3.50 12.98
C VAL A 325 0.40 -3.29 13.19
N SER A 326 1.08 -4.16 13.96
CA SER A 326 2.55 -4.19 14.01
C SER A 326 3.15 -4.51 12.63
N ALA A 327 2.61 -5.50 11.92
CA ALA A 327 3.09 -5.87 10.59
C ALA A 327 2.91 -4.71 9.59
N ILE A 328 1.72 -4.08 9.58
CA ILE A 328 1.41 -2.90 8.74
C ILE A 328 2.36 -1.74 9.05
N LEU A 329 2.54 -1.42 10.34
CA LEU A 329 3.42 -0.34 10.76
C LEU A 329 4.87 -0.63 10.39
N SER A 330 5.32 -1.88 10.57
CA SER A 330 6.66 -2.30 10.19
C SER A 330 6.89 -2.18 8.68
N GLU A 331 5.92 -2.57 7.86
CA GLU A 331 5.99 -2.42 6.40
C GLU A 331 6.00 -0.95 5.98
N HIS A 332 5.13 -0.12 6.56
CA HIS A 332 5.08 1.31 6.29
C HIS A 332 6.39 2.01 6.68
N LEU A 333 6.95 1.68 7.85
CA LEU A 333 8.22 2.22 8.30
C LEU A 333 9.38 1.66 7.47
N ARG A 334 9.33 0.43 6.97
CA ARG A 334 10.31 -0.08 5.99
C ARG A 334 10.22 0.67 4.66
N GLY A 335 9.00 1.01 4.21
CA GLY A 335 8.74 1.79 2.99
C GLY A 335 9.17 3.25 3.09
N ARG A 336 9.04 3.89 4.26
CA ARG A 336 9.54 5.25 4.54
C ARG A 336 11.03 5.29 4.89
N SER A 337 11.58 4.22 5.50
CA SER A 337 13.00 4.09 5.86
C SER A 337 13.85 3.41 4.80
N GLY A 338 13.40 3.41 3.52
CA GLY A 338 14.21 3.01 2.37
C GLY A 338 15.55 3.75 2.26
N ALA A 339 15.83 4.73 3.12
CA ALA A 339 17.08 5.48 3.20
C ALA A 339 18.17 4.87 4.07
N ASN A 340 17.87 4.06 5.10
CA ASN A 340 18.84 3.77 6.17
C ASN A 340 18.87 2.31 6.70
N THR A 341 17.96 1.42 6.30
CA THR A 341 17.73 0.13 7.03
C THR A 341 18.87 -0.89 7.04
N LEU A 342 19.73 -0.96 6.01
CA LEU A 342 20.83 -1.94 6.03
C LEU A 342 22.05 -1.42 6.79
N MET A 343 22.29 -0.10 6.80
CA MET A 343 23.34 0.50 7.63
C MET A 343 23.05 0.28 9.12
N ASP A 344 21.80 0.50 9.52
CA ASP A 344 21.37 0.25 10.90
C ASP A 344 21.52 -1.24 11.27
N ARG A 345 21.18 -2.15 10.35
CA ARG A 345 21.35 -3.59 10.55
C ARG A 345 22.82 -4.03 10.64
N VAL A 346 23.71 -3.43 9.85
CA VAL A 346 25.17 -3.68 9.92
C VAL A 346 25.72 -3.18 11.26
N GLN A 347 25.26 -2.03 11.75
CA GLN A 347 25.68 -1.47 13.04
C GLN A 347 25.16 -2.30 14.22
N GLN A 348 23.89 -2.75 14.17
CA GLN A 348 23.29 -3.59 15.22
C GLN A 348 23.96 -4.95 15.34
N LEU A 349 24.19 -5.63 14.21
CA LEU A 349 24.78 -6.98 14.20
C LEU A 349 26.30 -6.97 14.40
N ARG A 350 26.96 -5.80 14.40
CA ARG A 350 28.42 -5.68 14.49
C ARG A 350 29.01 -6.42 15.69
N HIS A 351 28.33 -6.41 16.83
CA HIS A 351 28.82 -7.08 18.05
C HIS A 351 28.65 -8.61 18.03
N GLU A 352 27.82 -9.14 17.13
CA GLU A 352 27.57 -10.59 16.96
C GLU A 352 28.47 -11.22 15.88
N LEU A 353 29.13 -10.40 15.07
CA LEU A 353 30.03 -10.84 14.01
C LEU A 353 31.39 -11.30 14.55
N SER A 354 32.04 -12.23 13.85
CA SER A 354 33.42 -12.63 14.18
C SER A 354 34.39 -11.46 14.01
N PRO A 355 35.58 -11.46 14.67
CA PRO A 355 36.54 -10.35 14.57
C PRO A 355 36.96 -9.99 13.13
N ALA A 356 36.93 -10.97 12.21
CA ALA A 356 37.21 -10.73 10.80
C ALA A 356 36.01 -10.11 10.07
N GLU A 357 34.78 -10.56 10.33
CA GLU A 357 33.56 -9.96 9.77
C GLU A 357 33.28 -8.56 10.33
N GLN A 358 33.68 -8.29 11.57
CA GLN A 358 33.62 -6.95 12.18
C GLN A 358 34.44 -5.93 11.39
N ARG A 359 35.61 -6.30 10.85
CA ARG A 359 36.41 -5.41 10.01
C ARG A 359 35.70 -5.10 8.69
N VAL A 360 35.00 -6.08 8.10
CA VAL A 360 34.16 -5.87 6.92
C VAL A 360 32.98 -4.95 7.26
N ALA A 361 32.34 -5.16 8.40
CA ALA A 361 31.25 -4.30 8.88
C ALA A 361 31.70 -2.85 9.10
N SER A 362 32.87 -2.63 9.72
CA SER A 362 33.45 -1.30 9.88
C SER A 362 33.71 -0.64 8.52
N LEU A 363 34.30 -1.36 7.57
CA LEU A 363 34.52 -0.84 6.21
C LEU A 363 33.21 -0.44 5.51
N VAL A 364 32.14 -1.23 5.70
CA VAL A 364 30.79 -0.96 5.17
C VAL A 364 30.19 0.31 5.77
N VAL A 365 30.37 0.51 7.08
CA VAL A 365 29.86 1.69 7.80
C VAL A 365 30.66 2.95 7.48
N ASP A 366 32.00 2.85 7.49
CA ASP A 366 32.89 3.99 7.36
C ASP A 366 33.02 4.45 5.90
N HIS A 367 32.94 3.51 4.95
CA HIS A 367 33.16 3.77 3.52
C HIS A 367 32.10 3.11 2.60
N PRO A 368 30.80 3.38 2.79
CA PRO A 368 29.70 2.66 2.13
C PRO A 368 29.74 2.73 0.60
N ARG A 369 30.01 3.92 0.04
CA ARG A 369 30.10 4.12 -1.42
C ARG A 369 31.25 3.35 -2.05
N LYS A 370 32.36 3.20 -1.31
CA LYS A 370 33.55 2.47 -1.76
C LYS A 370 33.28 0.97 -1.79
N VAL A 371 32.60 0.44 -0.76
CA VAL A 371 32.18 -0.97 -0.77
C VAL A 371 31.25 -1.29 -1.94
N LEU A 372 30.36 -0.36 -2.33
CA LEU A 372 29.48 -0.55 -3.49
C LEU A 372 30.25 -0.62 -4.81
N SER A 373 31.28 0.19 -5.00
CA SER A 373 32.03 0.26 -6.27
C SER A 373 33.13 -0.79 -6.42
N GLU A 374 33.67 -1.34 -5.33
CA GLU A 374 34.87 -2.19 -5.38
C GLU A 374 34.59 -3.69 -5.57
N PRO A 375 35.37 -4.46 -6.35
CA PRO A 375 35.21 -5.91 -6.44
C PRO A 375 35.54 -6.60 -5.12
N ILE A 376 35.09 -7.86 -4.95
CA ILE A 376 35.25 -8.61 -3.69
C ILE A 376 36.70 -8.70 -3.20
N ALA A 377 37.65 -8.86 -4.12
CA ALA A 377 39.08 -8.92 -3.83
C ALA A 377 39.57 -7.65 -3.15
N GLU A 378 39.08 -6.50 -3.61
CA GLU A 378 39.49 -5.19 -3.11
C GLU A 378 38.79 -4.85 -1.79
N ILE A 379 37.52 -5.23 -1.63
CA ILE A 379 36.83 -5.14 -0.32
C ILE A 379 37.56 -5.98 0.74
N ALA A 380 37.98 -7.19 0.38
CA ALA A 380 38.71 -8.08 1.29
C ALA A 380 40.06 -7.48 1.69
N ARG A 381 40.79 -6.89 0.73
CA ARG A 381 42.05 -6.18 0.97
C ARG A 381 41.87 -4.95 1.88
N LEU A 382 40.84 -4.13 1.61
CA LEU A 382 40.54 -2.92 2.39
C LEU A 382 40.11 -3.23 3.84
N ALA A 383 39.44 -4.36 4.06
CA ALA A 383 39.04 -4.82 5.38
C ALA A 383 40.09 -5.71 6.08
N ASP A 384 41.25 -5.95 5.45
CA ASP A 384 42.29 -6.87 5.94
C ASP A 384 41.75 -8.27 6.29
N VAL A 385 41.06 -8.88 5.32
CA VAL A 385 40.46 -10.22 5.42
C VAL A 385 40.57 -11.01 4.11
N SER A 386 40.21 -12.29 4.15
CA SER A 386 40.07 -13.12 2.95
C SER A 386 38.72 -12.90 2.23
N GLN A 387 38.67 -13.11 0.91
CA GLN A 387 37.42 -13.00 0.13
C GLN A 387 36.25 -13.88 0.68
N PRO A 388 36.48 -15.13 1.14
CA PRO A 388 35.44 -15.93 1.78
C PRO A 388 34.86 -15.28 3.04
N THR A 389 35.63 -14.46 3.75
CA THR A 389 35.15 -13.71 4.92
C THR A 389 34.14 -12.64 4.52
N VAL A 390 34.35 -11.97 3.38
CA VAL A 390 33.38 -10.99 2.84
C VAL A 390 32.07 -11.68 2.46
N ILE A 391 32.13 -12.87 1.85
CA ILE A 391 30.92 -13.68 1.57
C ILE A 391 30.23 -14.13 2.86
N ARG A 392 31.01 -14.55 3.86
CA ARG A 392 30.48 -14.97 5.16
C ARG A 392 29.77 -13.82 5.86
N PHE A 393 30.37 -12.64 5.89
CA PHE A 393 29.74 -11.40 6.38
C PHE A 393 28.40 -11.15 5.69
N CYS A 394 28.33 -11.24 4.35
CA CYS A 394 27.08 -11.06 3.61
C CYS A 394 26.02 -12.10 4.03
N ARG A 395 26.41 -13.36 4.25
CA ARG A 395 25.53 -14.44 4.72
C ARG A 395 25.08 -14.25 6.17
N SER A 396 25.96 -13.76 7.04
CA SER A 396 25.65 -13.40 8.43
C SER A 396 24.59 -12.29 8.51
N LEU A 397 24.51 -11.44 7.49
CA LEU A 397 23.44 -10.44 7.32
C LEU A 397 22.19 -10.95 6.58
N GLY A 398 22.17 -12.24 6.20
CA GLY A 398 21.02 -12.88 5.55
C GLY A 398 21.00 -12.80 4.02
N PHE A 399 22.12 -12.46 3.37
CA PHE A 399 22.23 -12.44 1.90
C PHE A 399 22.92 -13.68 1.36
N GLN A 400 22.56 -14.14 0.17
CA GLN A 400 23.16 -15.29 -0.50
C GLN A 400 24.63 -15.03 -0.90
N GLY A 401 24.99 -13.76 -1.13
CA GLY A 401 26.36 -13.34 -1.43
C GLY A 401 26.52 -11.82 -1.62
N LEU A 402 27.72 -11.40 -2.05
CA LEU A 402 28.09 -9.99 -2.15
C LEU A 402 27.24 -9.19 -3.16
N ALA A 403 26.84 -9.81 -4.27
CA ALA A 403 26.05 -9.13 -5.30
C ALA A 403 24.66 -8.72 -4.78
N GLU A 404 24.00 -9.63 -4.05
CA GLU A 404 22.70 -9.36 -3.42
C GLU A 404 22.84 -8.34 -2.27
N PHE A 405 23.87 -8.49 -1.44
CA PHE A 405 24.21 -7.52 -0.39
C PHE A 405 24.37 -6.11 -0.98
N LYS A 406 25.20 -5.93 -2.01
CA LYS A 406 25.42 -4.62 -2.65
C LYS A 406 24.14 -4.03 -3.24
N LEU A 407 23.30 -4.87 -3.84
CA LEU A 407 22.03 -4.44 -4.43
C LEU A 407 21.09 -3.89 -3.36
N LYS A 408 20.92 -4.59 -2.24
CA LYS A 408 20.07 -4.15 -1.12
C LYS A 408 20.71 -2.98 -0.36
N PHE A 409 22.03 -2.94 -0.26
CA PHE A 409 22.80 -1.86 0.38
C PHE A 409 22.76 -0.54 -0.40
N ALA A 410 22.75 -0.60 -1.73
CA ALA A 410 22.61 0.58 -2.58
C ALA A 410 21.23 1.24 -2.41
N GLY A 411 20.18 0.42 -2.24
CA GLY A 411 18.84 0.92 -1.93
C GLY A 411 18.80 1.68 -0.60
N SER A 412 19.42 1.13 0.44
CA SER A 412 19.46 1.71 1.80
C SER A 412 20.42 2.89 1.99
N LEU A 413 20.91 3.54 0.93
CA LEU A 413 21.74 4.76 1.03
C LEU A 413 21.07 5.96 0.35
N THR A 414 19.93 5.75 -0.33
CA THR A 414 19.35 6.73 -1.26
C THR A 414 17.91 7.15 -0.94
N GLY A 415 17.22 6.52 0.03
CA GLY A 415 15.93 7.02 0.53
C GLY A 415 14.73 6.75 -0.34
N THR A 416 14.95 6.03 -1.42
CA THR A 416 13.95 5.65 -2.39
C THR A 416 14.13 4.17 -2.62
N ILE A 417 13.04 3.38 -2.64
CA ILE A 417 13.05 2.12 -3.39
C ILE A 417 13.58 2.53 -4.77
N PRO A 418 14.76 2.06 -5.20
CA PRO A 418 15.15 2.26 -6.58
C PRO A 418 14.22 1.33 -7.34
N VAL A 419 13.08 1.86 -7.79
CA VAL A 419 12.47 1.34 -9.00
C VAL A 419 13.58 1.52 -10.04
N ARG A 420 14.09 0.35 -10.41
CA ARG A 420 15.41 0.16 -10.98
C ARG A 420 15.54 1.08 -12.21
N HIS A 421 16.66 1.77 -12.37
CA HIS A 421 17.20 1.90 -13.73
C HIS A 421 17.88 0.55 -14.01
N SER A 422 17.09 -0.42 -14.45
CA SER A 422 17.64 -1.68 -14.95
C SER A 422 18.28 -1.40 -16.29
N GLN A 423 19.60 -1.60 -16.39
CA GLN A 423 20.23 -1.72 -17.70
C GLN A 423 19.60 -2.91 -18.43
N VAL A 424 18.99 -2.61 -19.57
CA VAL A 424 18.53 -3.61 -20.52
C VAL A 424 19.75 -4.33 -21.08
N ARG A 425 19.81 -5.65 -20.92
CA ARG A 425 20.90 -6.48 -21.44
C ARG A 425 20.43 -7.24 -22.66
N VAL A 426 21.34 -7.48 -23.60
CA VAL A 426 21.09 -8.31 -24.79
C VAL A 426 20.66 -9.74 -24.42
N THR A 427 21.03 -10.21 -23.23
CA THR A 427 20.68 -11.54 -22.70
C THR A 427 19.35 -11.60 -21.95
N ASP A 428 18.60 -10.49 -21.86
CA ASP A 428 17.31 -10.47 -21.16
C ASP A 428 16.24 -11.22 -21.97
N SER A 429 15.34 -11.92 -21.27
CA SER A 429 14.14 -12.48 -21.91
C SER A 429 13.23 -11.34 -22.40
N THR A 430 12.34 -11.60 -23.36
CA THR A 430 11.37 -10.59 -23.82
C THR A 430 10.48 -10.06 -22.68
N HIS A 431 10.14 -10.93 -21.73
CA HIS A 431 9.39 -10.56 -20.54
C HIS A 431 10.19 -9.59 -19.65
N ASP A 432 11.45 -9.94 -19.35
CA ASP A 432 12.33 -9.09 -18.52
C ASP A 432 12.66 -7.77 -19.20
N LEU A 433 12.87 -7.79 -20.52
CA LEU A 433 13.06 -6.60 -21.35
C LEU A 433 11.85 -5.66 -21.23
N SER A 434 10.65 -6.20 -21.40
CA SER A 434 9.41 -5.41 -21.36
C SER A 434 9.18 -4.80 -19.97
N ALA A 435 9.31 -5.61 -18.92
CA ALA A 435 9.19 -5.14 -17.54
C ALA A 435 10.22 -4.05 -17.24
N LYS A 436 11.49 -4.25 -17.59
CA LYS A 436 12.56 -3.26 -17.35
C LYS A 436 12.32 -1.94 -18.07
N VAL A 437 11.86 -1.95 -19.33
CA VAL A 437 11.57 -0.72 -20.07
C VAL A 437 10.42 0.05 -19.42
N ILE A 438 9.34 -0.65 -19.03
CA ILE A 438 8.19 -0.05 -18.35
C ILE A 438 8.62 0.52 -16.99
N ASP A 439 9.28 -0.29 -16.16
CA ASP A 439 9.70 0.10 -14.81
C ASP A 439 10.67 1.30 -14.83
N ASN A 440 11.64 1.30 -15.76
CA ASN A 440 12.55 2.43 -15.94
C ASN A 440 11.78 3.72 -16.30
N THR A 441 10.77 3.59 -17.16
CA THR A 441 9.95 4.72 -17.61
C THR A 441 9.08 5.23 -16.46
N VAL A 442 8.39 4.36 -15.73
CA VAL A 442 7.59 4.69 -14.54
C VAL A 442 8.47 5.38 -13.49
N SER A 443 9.67 4.85 -13.24
CA SER A 443 10.64 5.47 -12.31
C SER A 443 10.98 6.89 -12.70
N ALA A 444 11.24 7.12 -13.99
CA ALA A 444 11.59 8.44 -14.49
C ALA A 444 10.41 9.41 -14.39
N ILE A 445 9.19 8.95 -14.69
CA ILE A 445 7.97 9.75 -14.56
C ILE A 445 7.71 10.15 -13.11
N LEU A 446 7.85 9.22 -12.15
CA LEU A 446 7.65 9.51 -10.73
C LEU A 446 8.68 10.53 -10.21
N LYS A 447 9.97 10.34 -10.54
CA LYS A 447 11.03 11.32 -10.21
C LYS A 447 10.75 12.67 -10.85
N PHE A 448 10.31 12.67 -12.10
CA PHE A 448 9.98 13.87 -12.83
C PHE A 448 8.82 14.63 -12.18
N ARG A 449 7.73 13.95 -11.80
CA ARG A 449 6.59 14.51 -11.07
C ARG A 449 7.04 15.22 -9.79
N ASP A 450 7.89 14.56 -9.01
CA ASP A 450 8.34 15.09 -7.72
C ASP A 450 9.31 16.28 -7.87
N ALA A 451 9.91 16.43 -9.06
CA ALA A 451 10.83 17.53 -9.40
C ALA A 451 10.18 18.66 -10.23
N LEU A 452 8.87 18.62 -10.47
CA LEU A 452 8.18 19.64 -11.25
C LEU A 452 8.24 21.01 -10.56
N ASP A 453 8.72 22.02 -11.28
CA ASP A 453 8.59 23.42 -10.88
C ASP A 453 7.22 23.94 -11.34
N VAL A 454 6.27 23.90 -10.41
CA VAL A 454 4.89 24.36 -10.64
C VAL A 454 4.84 25.84 -11.05
N HIS A 455 5.72 26.68 -10.49
CA HIS A 455 5.75 28.11 -10.83
C HIS A 455 6.29 28.36 -12.24
N ALA A 456 7.25 27.55 -12.70
CA ALA A 456 7.70 27.61 -14.10
C ALA A 456 6.57 27.19 -15.05
N ILE A 457 5.81 26.14 -14.71
CA ILE A 457 4.67 25.66 -15.50
C ILE A 457 3.58 26.74 -15.59
N ASP A 458 3.20 27.35 -14.47
CA ASP A 458 2.19 28.42 -14.45
C ASP A 458 2.61 29.61 -15.33
N ARG A 459 3.88 30.02 -15.25
CA ARG A 459 4.42 31.09 -16.12
C ARG A 459 4.41 30.69 -17.60
N ALA A 460 4.76 29.44 -17.92
CA ALA A 460 4.74 28.94 -19.29
C ALA A 460 3.31 28.94 -19.87
N ILE A 461 2.32 28.50 -19.08
CA ILE A 461 0.91 28.54 -19.46
C ILE A 461 0.44 29.98 -19.68
N GLU A 462 0.86 30.92 -18.84
CA GLU A 462 0.48 32.32 -18.99
C GLU A 462 1.07 32.97 -20.25
N LEU A 463 2.34 32.70 -20.54
CA LEU A 463 2.97 33.13 -21.79
C LEU A 463 2.22 32.54 -23.00
N LEU A 464 1.83 31.27 -22.93
CA LEU A 464 1.08 30.60 -23.98
C LEU A 464 -0.29 31.22 -24.25
N ARG A 465 -1.00 31.63 -23.20
CA ARG A 465 -2.32 32.27 -23.35
C ARG A 465 -2.26 33.64 -24.03
N ARG A 466 -1.16 34.38 -23.80
CA ARG A 466 -0.96 35.73 -24.35
C ARG A 466 -0.26 35.73 -25.71
N ALA A 467 0.28 34.59 -26.14
CA ALA A 467 1.03 34.47 -27.37
C ALA A 467 0.14 34.72 -28.60
N ARG A 468 0.56 35.62 -29.50
CA ARG A 468 -0.12 35.84 -30.79
C ARG A 468 0.10 34.65 -31.74
N ARG A 469 1.30 34.06 -31.67
CA ARG A 469 1.68 32.81 -32.35
C ARG A 469 2.72 32.09 -31.52
N VAL A 470 2.77 30.78 -31.70
CA VAL A 470 3.76 29.89 -31.08
C VAL A 470 4.58 29.22 -32.16
N GLU A 471 5.90 29.30 -32.05
CA GLU A 471 6.80 28.56 -32.93
C GLU A 471 7.57 27.50 -32.14
N PHE A 472 7.47 26.26 -32.58
CA PHE A 472 8.22 25.14 -32.00
C PHE A 472 9.55 24.98 -32.74
N TYR A 473 10.65 25.09 -31.99
CA TYR A 473 12.00 24.92 -32.51
C TYR A 473 12.58 23.62 -31.95
N ALA A 474 12.73 22.60 -32.80
CA ALA A 474 13.26 21.31 -32.38
C ALA A 474 13.96 20.61 -33.53
N MET A 475 15.08 19.94 -33.25
CA MET A 475 15.85 19.18 -34.23
C MET A 475 15.96 17.71 -33.82
N GLY A 476 16.18 16.82 -34.79
CA GLY A 476 16.32 15.39 -34.53
C GLY A 476 15.11 14.78 -33.80
N ASN A 477 15.36 13.96 -32.78
CA ASN A 477 14.33 13.22 -32.04
C ASN A 477 13.31 14.12 -31.32
N SER A 478 13.70 15.32 -30.90
CA SER A 478 12.80 16.26 -30.22
C SER A 478 11.71 16.82 -31.15
N ARG A 479 11.84 16.66 -32.48
CA ARG A 479 10.80 17.06 -33.45
C ARG A 479 9.49 16.32 -33.24
N ALA A 480 9.51 15.08 -32.75
CA ALA A 480 8.28 14.33 -32.46
C ALA A 480 7.46 14.98 -31.35
N VAL A 481 8.12 15.51 -30.32
CA VAL A 481 7.46 16.27 -29.23
C VAL A 481 6.90 17.58 -29.76
N ALA A 482 7.69 18.27 -30.58
CA ALA A 482 7.32 19.55 -31.16
C ALA A 482 6.12 19.44 -32.11
N LEU A 483 6.03 18.35 -32.87
CA LEU A 483 4.90 18.05 -33.76
C LEU A 483 3.61 17.76 -32.98
N ASP A 484 3.71 17.02 -31.88
CA ASP A 484 2.58 16.77 -30.97
C ASP A 484 2.08 18.08 -30.32
N GLY A 485 3.00 18.92 -29.84
CA GLY A 485 2.66 20.25 -29.31
C GLY A 485 1.99 21.16 -30.35
N GLN A 486 2.52 21.19 -31.58
CA GLN A 486 1.93 21.94 -32.69
C GLN A 486 0.48 21.49 -32.94
N HIS A 487 0.24 20.18 -33.04
CA HIS A 487 -1.11 19.63 -33.25
C HIS A 487 -2.07 19.98 -32.11
N LYS A 488 -1.62 19.85 -30.85
CA LYS A 488 -2.45 20.16 -29.68
C LYS A 488 -2.80 21.63 -29.60
N PHE A 489 -1.86 22.53 -29.91
CA PHE A 489 -2.09 23.96 -29.73
C PHE A 489 -3.05 24.56 -30.76
N PHE A 490 -3.16 23.97 -31.95
CA PHE A 490 -4.23 24.30 -32.89
C PHE A 490 -5.63 24.08 -32.29
N ARG A 491 -5.82 23.08 -31.41
CA ARG A 491 -7.11 22.82 -30.73
C ARG A 491 -7.51 23.97 -29.80
N PHE A 492 -6.55 24.79 -29.36
CA PHE A 492 -6.77 25.96 -28.51
C PHE A 492 -6.83 27.28 -29.32
N ARG A 493 -6.92 27.21 -30.66
CA ARG A 493 -6.90 28.36 -31.58
C ARG A 493 -5.64 29.21 -31.46
N ILE A 494 -4.53 28.62 -31.03
CA ILE A 494 -3.22 29.28 -30.99
C ILE A 494 -2.53 28.97 -32.32
N PRO A 495 -2.18 29.97 -33.15
CA PRO A 495 -1.42 29.74 -34.38
C PRO A 495 -0.07 29.11 -34.04
N ALA A 496 0.16 27.87 -34.50
CA ALA A 496 1.34 27.10 -34.15
C ALA A 496 2.12 26.63 -35.39
N ALA A 497 3.42 26.94 -35.44
CA ALA A 497 4.33 26.49 -36.50
C ALA A 497 5.45 25.62 -35.92
N LEU A 498 5.97 24.68 -36.72
CA LEU A 498 7.11 23.83 -36.37
C LEU A 498 8.25 24.07 -37.35
N TYR A 499 9.44 24.35 -36.83
CA TYR A 499 10.67 24.46 -37.60
C TYR A 499 11.70 23.49 -37.02
N GLY A 500 12.31 22.69 -37.91
CA GLY A 500 13.30 21.68 -37.51
C GLY A 500 14.49 21.57 -38.45
N ASP A 501 14.71 22.60 -39.25
CA ASP A 501 15.86 22.78 -40.13
C ASP A 501 16.61 24.05 -39.69
N SER A 502 17.94 23.96 -39.60
CA SER A 502 18.80 25.03 -39.07
C SER A 502 18.68 26.35 -39.83
N HIS A 503 18.51 26.29 -41.15
CA HIS A 503 18.38 27.48 -41.96
C HIS A 503 17.01 28.14 -41.75
N LEU A 504 15.94 27.33 -41.76
CA LEU A 504 14.57 27.81 -41.54
C LEU A 504 14.36 28.36 -40.12
N LEU A 505 14.99 27.76 -39.11
CA LEU A 505 14.94 28.22 -37.72
C LEU A 505 15.41 29.67 -37.59
N ASN A 506 16.57 29.99 -38.19
CA ASN A 506 17.14 31.34 -38.12
C ASN A 506 16.33 32.37 -38.92
N LEU A 507 15.83 31.98 -40.11
CA LEU A 507 14.95 32.84 -40.90
C LEU A 507 13.64 33.15 -40.16
N ALA A 508 13.00 32.12 -39.57
CA ALA A 508 11.78 32.28 -38.80
C ALA A 508 11.99 33.15 -37.56
N ALA A 509 13.10 32.93 -36.83
CA ALA A 509 13.45 33.70 -35.65
C ALA A 509 13.60 35.20 -35.96
N GLY A 510 14.14 35.55 -37.12
CA GLY A 510 14.27 36.95 -37.58
C GLY A 510 12.94 37.64 -37.90
N LEU A 511 11.84 36.89 -38.03
CA LEU A 511 10.50 37.42 -38.30
C LEU A 511 9.65 37.56 -37.04
N LEU A 512 10.15 37.16 -35.88
CA LEU A 512 9.46 37.26 -34.60
C LEU A 512 9.36 38.70 -34.09
N GLY A 513 8.50 38.93 -33.10
CA GLY A 513 8.37 40.22 -32.42
C GLY A 513 7.73 40.10 -31.04
N PRO A 514 7.53 41.22 -30.33
CA PRO A 514 6.87 41.23 -29.03
C PRO A 514 5.49 40.56 -29.06
N GLY A 515 5.24 39.68 -28.09
CA GLY A 515 4.01 38.89 -27.99
C GLY A 515 4.00 37.60 -28.82
N ASP A 516 5.08 37.31 -29.56
CA ASP A 516 5.30 35.99 -30.15
C ASP A 516 6.09 35.10 -29.17
N LEU A 517 5.90 33.78 -29.24
CA LEU A 517 6.47 32.82 -28.31
C LEU A 517 7.19 31.68 -29.05
N VAL A 518 8.40 31.36 -28.60
CA VAL A 518 9.14 30.17 -29.06
C VAL A 518 9.12 29.09 -27.99
N ILE A 519 8.79 27.86 -28.38
CA ILE A 519 9.05 26.66 -27.56
C ILE A 519 10.23 25.91 -28.17
N ALA A 520 11.39 26.02 -27.54
CA ALA A 520 12.61 25.36 -27.95
C ALA A 520 12.79 24.03 -27.20
N ILE A 521 12.85 22.91 -27.92
CA ILE A 521 12.91 21.56 -27.34
C ILE A 521 14.24 20.90 -27.71
N SER A 522 15.04 20.57 -26.71
CA SER A 522 16.31 19.84 -26.90
C SER A 522 16.71 19.12 -25.63
N THR A 523 16.93 17.81 -25.68
CA THR A 523 17.34 17.04 -24.49
C THR A 523 18.63 17.58 -23.87
N GLY A 524 19.70 17.75 -24.67
CA GLY A 524 20.98 18.26 -24.19
C GLY A 524 21.09 19.79 -24.12
N GLY A 525 20.27 20.52 -24.89
CA GLY A 525 20.25 21.99 -24.91
C GLY A 525 21.54 22.65 -25.38
N GLN A 526 22.34 21.95 -26.20
CA GLN A 526 23.68 22.37 -26.65
C GLN A 526 23.81 22.57 -28.16
N LEU A 527 22.73 22.38 -28.92
CA LEU A 527 22.78 22.49 -30.39
C LEU A 527 23.05 23.94 -30.83
N PRO A 528 24.17 24.23 -31.52
CA PRO A 528 24.56 25.60 -31.87
C PRO A 528 23.48 26.35 -32.64
N ASP A 529 22.95 25.74 -33.70
CA ASP A 529 21.94 26.37 -34.58
C ASP A 529 20.65 26.72 -33.82
N LEU A 530 20.25 25.87 -32.86
CA LEU A 530 19.08 26.13 -32.01
C LEU A 530 19.34 27.29 -31.05
N LEU A 531 20.55 27.36 -30.48
CA LEU A 531 20.93 28.44 -29.56
C LEU A 531 21.00 29.79 -30.28
N GLU A 532 21.53 29.82 -31.52
CA GLU A 532 21.58 31.02 -32.35
C GLU A 532 20.17 31.51 -32.75
N ALA A 533 19.28 30.60 -33.13
CA ALA A 533 17.89 30.94 -33.44
C ALA A 533 17.15 31.47 -32.19
N VAL A 534 17.40 30.88 -31.01
CA VAL A 534 16.83 31.37 -29.75
C VAL A 534 17.36 32.75 -29.37
N ASP A 535 18.65 33.02 -29.57
CA ASP A 535 19.23 34.36 -29.37
C ASP A 535 18.61 35.39 -30.32
N THR A 536 18.42 35.02 -31.58
CA THR A 536 17.77 35.86 -32.59
C THR A 536 16.32 36.17 -32.21
N ALA A 537 15.55 35.15 -31.81
CA ALA A 537 14.16 35.30 -31.36
C ALA A 537 14.07 36.25 -30.16
N ARG A 538 14.95 36.08 -29.17
CA ARG A 538 15.05 36.94 -27.98
C ARG A 538 15.40 38.37 -28.33
N ALA A 539 16.32 38.58 -29.28
CA ALA A 539 16.73 39.90 -29.75
C ALA A 539 15.58 40.64 -30.47
N GLN A 540 14.69 39.91 -31.15
CA GLN A 540 13.46 40.47 -31.74
C GLN A 540 12.34 40.74 -30.72
N GLY A 541 12.52 40.34 -29.45
CA GLY A 541 11.55 40.58 -28.37
C GLY A 541 10.53 39.48 -28.16
N ALA A 542 10.70 38.30 -28.77
CA ALA A 542 9.87 37.14 -28.46
C ALA A 542 10.27 36.51 -27.11
N ASP A 543 9.27 35.94 -26.43
CA ASP A 543 9.49 35.11 -25.25
C ASP A 543 9.91 33.69 -25.67
N VAL A 544 10.65 33.02 -24.78
CA VAL A 544 11.16 31.67 -25.05
C VAL A 544 10.88 30.75 -23.87
N ILE A 545 10.18 29.65 -24.13
CA ILE A 545 10.08 28.50 -23.23
C ILE A 545 11.07 27.45 -23.72
N ALA A 546 11.99 27.01 -22.86
CA ALA A 546 12.87 25.90 -23.15
C ALA A 546 12.41 24.63 -22.45
N ILE A 547 12.31 23.53 -23.19
CA ILE A 547 12.12 22.18 -22.65
C ILE A 547 13.44 21.43 -22.85
N THR A 548 14.24 21.37 -21.78
CA THR A 548 15.64 20.93 -21.84
C THR A 548 16.21 20.61 -20.45
N SER A 549 17.45 20.11 -20.35
CA SER A 549 18.13 19.99 -19.06
C SER A 549 18.38 21.36 -18.42
N SER A 550 18.14 21.48 -17.12
CA SER A 550 18.19 22.74 -16.35
C SER A 550 19.54 23.46 -16.39
N LYS A 551 20.64 22.71 -16.58
CA LYS A 551 22.00 23.25 -16.60
C LYS A 551 22.50 23.58 -18.01
N SER A 552 21.68 23.38 -19.04
CA SER A 552 22.07 23.54 -20.43
C SER A 552 22.24 25.03 -20.82
N PRO A 553 23.01 25.32 -21.89
CA PRO A 553 23.04 26.65 -22.51
C PRO A 553 21.65 27.15 -22.91
N LEU A 554 20.79 26.28 -23.42
CA LEU A 554 19.43 26.62 -23.83
C LEU A 554 18.57 27.09 -22.64
N ALA A 555 18.64 26.39 -21.50
CA ALA A 555 17.93 26.78 -20.28
C ALA A 555 18.27 28.20 -19.83
N LYS A 556 19.54 28.61 -19.95
CA LYS A 556 20.01 29.94 -19.55
C LYS A 556 19.52 31.08 -20.44
N LYS A 557 19.20 30.78 -21.70
CA LYS A 557 18.71 31.76 -22.68
C LYS A 557 17.19 31.94 -22.64
N ALA A 558 16.49 30.98 -22.03
CA ALA A 558 15.03 30.95 -21.99
C ALA A 558 14.44 31.99 -21.04
N SER A 559 13.22 32.43 -21.34
CA SER A 559 12.40 33.23 -20.43
C SER A 559 11.81 32.35 -19.33
N VAL A 560 11.45 31.11 -19.68
CA VAL A 560 11.03 30.05 -18.75
C VAL A 560 11.71 28.74 -19.16
N CYS A 561 12.32 28.04 -18.20
CA CYS A 561 12.86 26.71 -18.41
C CYS A 561 11.94 25.67 -17.76
N LEU A 562 11.43 24.73 -18.57
CA LEU A 562 10.77 23.53 -18.10
C LEU A 562 11.81 22.40 -18.12
N ALA A 563 12.40 22.16 -16.96
CA ALA A 563 13.56 21.29 -16.82
C ALA A 563 13.21 19.80 -17.01
N VAL A 564 13.97 19.11 -17.86
CA VAL A 564 13.95 17.65 -18.01
C VAL A 564 15.36 17.13 -17.71
N ASP A 565 15.64 16.95 -16.42
CA ASP A 565 16.94 16.48 -15.93
C ASP A 565 16.99 14.96 -15.83
N HIS A 566 17.04 14.32 -17.01
CA HIS A 566 17.19 12.88 -17.12
C HIS A 566 18.52 12.52 -17.80
N SER A 567 19.36 11.74 -17.10
CA SER A 567 20.62 11.24 -17.65
C SER A 567 20.37 9.95 -18.43
N GLU A 568 20.54 9.98 -19.75
CA GLU A 568 20.50 8.78 -20.60
C GLU A 568 21.92 8.35 -20.97
N ASP A 569 22.16 7.04 -20.96
CA ASP A 569 23.44 6.46 -21.40
C ASP A 569 23.47 6.47 -22.93
N SER A 570 24.24 7.39 -23.51
CA SER A 570 24.30 7.68 -24.96
C SER A 570 24.70 6.50 -25.84
N THR A 571 25.12 5.40 -25.22
CA THR A 571 25.66 4.21 -25.90
C THR A 571 24.64 3.10 -26.13
N THR A 572 23.50 3.08 -25.42
CA THR A 572 22.67 1.86 -25.44
C THR A 572 21.27 2.02 -26.03
N PHE A 573 20.56 3.14 -25.90
CA PHE A 573 19.23 3.28 -26.53
C PHE A 573 18.90 4.76 -26.78
N LEU A 574 18.39 5.05 -27.99
CA LEU A 574 17.92 6.40 -28.39
C LEU A 574 17.01 7.00 -27.32
N SER A 575 17.08 8.32 -27.14
CA SER A 575 16.45 9.15 -26.09
C SER A 575 14.93 8.95 -25.87
N MET A 576 14.54 7.77 -25.38
CA MET A 576 13.14 7.35 -25.28
C MET A 576 12.47 7.93 -24.04
N ILE A 577 13.16 7.98 -22.90
CA ILE A 577 12.58 8.44 -21.64
C ILE A 577 12.49 9.96 -21.64
N SER A 578 13.57 10.66 -22.00
CA SER A 578 13.56 12.12 -22.06
C SER A 578 12.44 12.63 -22.98
N ARG A 579 12.20 11.95 -24.11
CA ARG A 579 11.10 12.27 -25.02
C ARG A 579 9.73 12.08 -24.39
N ILE A 580 9.50 11.01 -23.63
CA ILE A 580 8.24 10.78 -22.90
C ILE A 580 8.01 11.89 -21.87
N LEU A 581 9.04 12.28 -21.11
CA LEU A 581 8.93 13.37 -20.14
C LEU A 581 8.64 14.72 -20.81
N GLN A 582 9.26 14.98 -21.97
CA GLN A 582 8.98 16.17 -22.77
C GLN A 582 7.52 16.19 -23.30
N LEU A 583 6.98 15.04 -23.74
CA LEU A 583 5.57 14.91 -24.14
C LEU A 583 4.63 15.20 -22.96
N LEU A 584 4.94 14.69 -21.77
CA LEU A 584 4.16 14.97 -20.57
C LEU A 584 4.11 16.47 -20.24
N LEU A 585 5.19 17.22 -20.48
CA LEU A 585 5.16 18.69 -20.33
C LEU A 585 4.23 19.36 -21.33
N ILE A 586 4.22 18.90 -22.59
CA ILE A 586 3.25 19.37 -23.60
C ILE A 586 1.82 19.08 -23.14
N ASP A 587 1.56 17.89 -22.59
CA ASP A 587 0.25 17.52 -22.04
C ASP A 587 -0.18 18.40 -20.87
N ILE A 588 0.72 18.61 -19.91
CA ILE A 588 0.47 19.47 -18.75
C ILE A 588 0.13 20.90 -19.19
N MET A 589 0.89 21.47 -20.13
CA MET A 589 0.60 22.80 -20.68
C MET A 589 -0.75 22.82 -21.40
N SER A 590 -1.06 21.80 -22.20
CA SER A 590 -2.32 21.68 -22.94
C SER A 590 -3.53 21.63 -22.00
N VAL A 591 -3.46 20.83 -20.94
CA VAL A 591 -4.50 20.76 -19.90
C VAL A 591 -4.62 22.09 -19.15
N GLY A 592 -3.49 22.72 -18.81
CA GLY A 592 -3.46 24.02 -18.15
C GLY A 592 -4.09 25.16 -18.98
N ILE A 593 -3.89 25.16 -20.30
CA ILE A 593 -4.56 26.09 -21.21
C ILE A 593 -6.08 25.85 -21.22
N SER A 594 -6.52 24.60 -21.28
CA SER A 594 -7.94 24.21 -21.30
C SER A 594 -8.71 24.67 -20.05
N LEU A 595 -8.12 24.52 -18.86
CA LEU A 595 -8.76 24.89 -17.59
C LEU A 595 -8.87 26.41 -17.38
N GLY A 596 -7.88 27.19 -17.81
CA GLY A 596 -7.92 28.66 -17.67
C GLY A 596 -8.96 29.34 -18.53
N ALA A 597 -9.30 28.77 -19.69
CA ALA A 597 -10.35 29.29 -20.56
C ALA A 597 -11.75 29.28 -19.92
N GLN A 598 -11.94 28.55 -18.80
CA GLN A 598 -13.18 28.54 -18.03
C GLN A 598 -13.23 29.61 -16.93
N GLY A 599 -12.08 30.14 -16.50
CA GLY A 599 -11.98 31.06 -15.35
C GLY A 599 -12.11 32.54 -15.70
N GLU A 600 -11.79 32.94 -16.93
CA GLU A 600 -11.84 34.35 -17.36
C GLU A 600 -13.01 34.59 -18.34
N GLY A 601 -14.14 35.05 -17.81
CA GLY A 601 -15.02 35.99 -18.50
C GLY A 601 -15.77 35.57 -19.77
N SER A 602 -16.11 34.29 -19.99
CA SER A 602 -17.00 33.92 -21.10
C SER A 602 -18.49 33.96 -20.69
N GLN A 603 -19.12 35.14 -20.81
CA GLN A 603 -20.55 35.25 -21.15
C GLN A 603 -20.78 34.84 -22.63
N GLY A 604 -20.14 33.74 -23.07
CA GLY A 604 -20.34 33.15 -24.39
C GLY A 604 -21.50 32.17 -24.33
N SER A 605 -22.41 32.23 -25.31
CA SER A 605 -23.56 31.32 -25.41
C SER A 605 -23.12 29.85 -25.24
N GLN A 606 -23.95 29.02 -24.60
CA GLN A 606 -23.68 27.59 -24.39
C GLN A 606 -23.23 26.85 -25.67
N ASN A 607 -23.67 27.31 -26.85
CA ASN A 607 -23.23 26.81 -28.16
C ASN A 607 -21.72 26.95 -28.43
N ASP A 608 -21.06 28.00 -27.93
CA ASP A 608 -19.64 28.26 -28.19
C ASP A 608 -18.73 27.38 -27.29
N ILE A 609 -19.24 27.04 -26.10
CA ILE A 609 -18.62 26.07 -25.18
C ILE A 609 -18.82 24.64 -25.71
N GLU A 610 -19.98 24.33 -26.28
CA GLU A 610 -20.24 23.04 -26.94
C GLU A 610 -19.43 22.86 -28.22
N GLN A 611 -19.28 23.89 -29.06
CA GLN A 611 -18.41 23.86 -30.24
C GLN A 611 -16.93 23.70 -29.87
N ARG A 612 -16.46 24.34 -28.78
CA ARG A 612 -15.10 24.11 -28.25
C ARG A 612 -14.90 22.69 -27.70
N ARG A 613 -15.94 22.05 -27.15
CA ARG A 613 -15.90 20.63 -26.72
C ARG A 613 -15.91 19.67 -27.90
N LEU A 614 -16.71 19.94 -28.95
CA LEU A 614 -16.82 19.10 -30.14
C LEU A 614 -15.51 19.05 -30.96
N LEU A 615 -14.72 20.13 -30.99
CA LEU A 615 -13.41 20.14 -31.66
C LEU A 615 -12.34 19.27 -30.98
N ILE A 616 -12.52 18.92 -29.70
CA ILE A 616 -11.60 18.05 -28.95
C ILE A 616 -11.80 16.57 -29.35
N SER A 617 -13.00 16.17 -29.81
CA SER A 617 -13.34 14.77 -30.09
C SER A 617 -13.24 14.33 -31.56
N HIS A 618 -13.05 15.24 -32.53
CA HIS A 618 -13.23 14.92 -33.97
C HIS A 618 -11.94 14.75 -34.79
N LEU A 619 -10.79 14.49 -34.18
CA LEU A 619 -9.55 14.19 -34.92
C LEU A 619 -9.05 12.75 -34.76
N ASP A 620 -9.82 11.88 -34.08
CA ASP A 620 -9.56 10.43 -34.02
C ASP A 620 -10.41 9.66 -35.07
N ILE A 621 -10.47 10.18 -36.31
CA ILE A 621 -11.05 9.48 -37.48
C ILE A 621 -9.93 8.96 -38.37
#